data_AF-A0AAV5HD08-F1
#
_entry.id   AF-A0AAV5HD08-F1
#
_cell.length_a   1.000
_cell.length_b   1.000
_cell.length_c   1.000
_cell.angle_alpha   90.00
_cell.angle_beta   90.00
_cell.angle_gamma   90.00
#
_symmetry.space_group_name_H-M   'P 1'
#
loop_
_entity.id
_entity.type
_entity.pdbx_description
1 polymer ?
#
loop_
_entity_poly.entity_id
_entity_poly.type
_entity_poly.pdbx_seq_one_letter_code
_entity_poly.pdbx_strand_id
1 'polypeptide(L)' 'MNWYTRRTINIPAGLFQIRDSNDYPVLYTAIVENVDILITGDKDFAEMEIEKPEILTPKEFLDKYV' A
#
# COMPACT_ATOMS: atom_id res chain seq x y z
N MET A 1 15.86 8.47 16.87
CA MET A 1 15.04 7.74 15.88
C MET A 1 15.22 8.44 14.55
N ASN A 2 16.09 7.94 13.67
CA ASN A 2 16.31 8.54 12.35
C ASN A 2 15.39 7.85 11.35
N TRP A 3 14.38 8.56 10.86
CA TRP A 3 13.34 8.05 9.96
C TRP A 3 13.81 7.82 8.51
N TYR A 4 15.12 7.86 8.24
CA TYR A 4 15.71 7.87 6.90
C TYR A 4 16.75 6.78 6.63
N THR A 5 16.71 5.64 7.32
CA THR A 5 17.53 4.50 6.87
C THR A 5 16.87 3.88 5.64
N ARG A 6 17.29 4.34 4.46
CA ARG A 6 16.85 3.78 3.16
C ARG A 6 17.31 2.32 3.10
N ARG A 7 16.45 1.37 3.45
CA ARG A 7 16.67 -0.04 3.16
C ARG A 7 16.45 -0.26 1.66
N THR A 8 17.44 -0.82 0.99
CA THR A 8 17.28 -1.32 -0.37
C THR A 8 16.53 -2.64 -0.29
N ILE A 9 15.23 -2.61 -0.59
CA ILE A 9 14.41 -3.81 -0.73
C ILE A 9 14.52 -4.24 -2.19
N ASN A 10 14.85 -5.51 -2.43
CA ASN A 10 14.72 -6.08 -3.77
C ASN A 10 13.22 -6.30 -4.02
N ILE A 11 12.68 -5.60 -5.02
CA ILE A 11 11.26 -5.62 -5.34
C ILE A 11 11.10 -6.53 -6.56
N PRO A 12 10.64 -7.79 -6.40
CA PRO A 12 10.36 -8.66 -7.54
C PRO A 12 9.22 -8.06 -8.35
N ALA A 13 9.32 -8.11 -9.68
CA ALA A 13 8.28 -7.65 -10.58
C ALA A 13 7.19 -8.71 -10.78
N GLY A 14 5.96 -8.26 -11.07
CA GLY A 14 4.87 -9.14 -11.52
C GLY A 14 4.15 -9.92 -10.42
N LEU A 15 4.28 -9.55 -9.14
CA LEU A 15 3.50 -10.17 -8.06
C LEU A 15 2.02 -9.80 -8.14
N PHE A 16 1.71 -8.62 -8.67
CA PHE A 16 0.35 -8.11 -8.86
C PHE A 16 0.30 -7.16 -10.06
N GLN A 17 -0.86 -7.07 -10.70
CA GLN A 17 -1.10 -6.13 -11.80
C GLN A 17 -1.45 -4.77 -11.22
N ILE A 18 -0.59 -3.79 -11.44
CA ILE A 18 -0.87 -2.40 -11.10
C ILE A 18 -0.96 -1.56 -12.37
N ARG A 19 -1.85 -0.57 -12.36
CA ARG A 19 -2.05 0.31 -13.52
C ARG A 19 -0.85 1.23 -13.72
N ASP A 20 -0.40 1.90 -12.65
CA ASP A 20 0.84 2.69 -12.66
C ASP A 20 1.99 1.89 -12.04
N SER A 21 3.04 1.66 -12.82
CA SER A 21 4.26 0.99 -12.36
C SER A 21 4.93 1.66 -11.14
N ASN A 22 4.73 2.97 -10.95
CA ASN A 22 5.30 3.73 -9.84
C ASN A 22 4.57 3.50 -8.51
N ASP A 23 3.37 2.93 -8.55
CA ASP A 23 2.60 2.57 -7.36
C ASP A 23 3.01 1.22 -6.79
N TYR A 24 3.63 0.38 -7.62
CA TYR A 24 4.08 -0.96 -7.23
C TYR A 24 4.95 -0.95 -5.96
N PRO A 25 5.97 -0.06 -5.84
CA PRO A 25 6.79 0.00 -4.64
C PRO A 25 6.01 0.41 -3.38
N VAL A 26 4.97 1.25 -3.51
CA VAL A 26 4.16 1.70 -2.37
C VAL A 26 3.39 0.51 -1.80
N LEU A 27 2.65 -0.20 -2.65
CA LEU A 27 1.88 -1.36 -2.23
C LEU A 27 2.77 -2.51 -1.75
N TYR A 28 3.83 -2.80 -2.48
CA TYR A 28 4.78 -3.84 -2.12
C TYR A 28 5.40 -3.59 -0.74
N THR A 29 5.79 -2.35 -0.46
CA THR A 29 6.33 -1.99 0.86
C THR A 29 5.29 -2.18 1.96
N ALA A 30 4.04 -1.78 1.71
CA ALA A 30 2.96 -1.97 2.69
C ALA A 30 2.70 -3.46 2.99
N ILE A 31 2.77 -4.33 1.97
CA ILE A 31 2.67 -5.78 2.13
C ILE A 31 3.85 -6.34 2.92
N VAL A 32 5.09 -6.00 2.54
CA VAL A 32 6.32 -6.55 3.15
C VAL A 32 6.49 -6.10 4.61
N GLU A 33 6.10 -4.87 4.93
CA GLU A 33 6.14 -4.34 6.30
C GLU A 33 4.89 -4.72 7.12
N ASN A 34 4.01 -5.57 6.56
CA ASN A 34 2.80 -6.08 7.20
C ASN A 34 1.91 -4.96 7.77
N VAL A 35 1.69 -3.92 6.96
CA VAL A 35 0.79 -2.82 7.28
C VAL A 35 -0.64 -3.34 7.40
N ASP A 36 -1.36 -2.90 8.43
CA ASP A 36 -2.76 -3.29 8.62
C ASP A 36 -3.71 -2.49 7.71
N ILE A 37 -3.50 -1.18 7.58
CA ILE A 37 -4.36 -0.27 6.80
C ILE A 37 -3.49 0.67 5.95
N LEU A 38 -3.76 0.72 4.65
CA LEU A 38 -3.23 1.70 3.71
C LEU A 38 -4.33 2.71 3.38
N ILE A 39 -4.20 3.94 3.88
CA ILE A 39 -5.14 5.02 3.58
C ILE A 39 -4.66 5.76 2.34
N THR A 40 -5.48 5.80 1.28
CA THR A 40 -5.13 6.47 0.03
C THR A 40 -6.36 7.07 -0.66
N GLY A 41 -6.18 8.21 -1.33
CA GLY A 41 -7.20 8.79 -2.22
C GLY A 41 -7.12 8.25 -3.65
N ASP A 42 -6.11 7.42 -3.94
CA ASP A 42 -5.87 6.87 -5.25
C ASP A 42 -6.72 5.62 -5.48
N LYS A 43 -7.57 5.68 -6.51
CA LYS A 43 -8.55 4.65 -6.84
C LYS A 43 -7.92 3.42 -7.45
N ASP A 44 -6.70 3.52 -7.97
CA ASP A 44 -6.02 2.39 -8.61
C ASP A 44 -5.70 1.27 -7.62
N PHE A 45 -5.57 1.61 -6.33
CA PHE A 45 -5.38 0.63 -5.27
C PHE A 45 -6.69 -0.02 -4.79
N ALA A 46 -7.82 0.67 -4.90
CA ALA A 46 -9.09 0.22 -4.34
C ALA A 46 -9.66 -1.03 -5.05
N GLU A 47 -9.23 -1.29 -6.29
CA GLU A 47 -9.66 -2.44 -7.08
C GLU A 47 -8.75 -3.67 -6.88
N MET A 48 -7.73 -3.59 -6.01
CA MET A 48 -6.79 -4.69 -5.82
C MET A 48 -7.34 -5.73 -4.83
N GLU A 49 -7.50 -6.97 -5.30
CA GLU A 49 -7.82 -8.12 -4.45
C GLU A 49 -6.56 -8.62 -3.73
N ILE A 50 -6.25 -8.02 -2.58
CA ILE A 50 -5.15 -8.43 -1.69
C ILE A 50 -5.68 -8.70 -0.28
N GLU A 51 -5.04 -9.61 0.45
CA GLU A 51 -5.44 -9.95 1.82
C GLU A 51 -5.06 -8.86 2.84
N LYS A 52 -3.88 -8.26 2.68
CA LYS A 52 -3.39 -7.13 3.48
C LYS A 52 -2.42 -6.26 2.65
N PRO A 53 -2.35 -4.94 2.89
CA PRO A 53 -3.15 -4.15 3.86
C PRO A 53 -4.62 -3.98 3.45
N GLU A 54 -5.50 -3.64 4.40
CA GLU A 54 -6.83 -3.09 4.08
C GLU A 54 -6.65 -1.72 3.41
N ILE A 55 -7.21 -1.53 2.22
CA ILE A 55 -7.09 -0.27 1.47
C ILE A 55 -8.37 0.55 1.69
N LEU A 56 -8.21 1.77 2.21
CA LEU A 56 -9.33 2.67 2.51
C LEU A 56 -9.07 4.07 1.97
N THR A 57 -10.13 4.76 1.57
CA THR A 57 -10.10 6.22 1.40
C THR A 57 -10.03 6.91 2.76
N PRO A 58 -9.54 8.17 2.82
CA PRO A 58 -9.57 8.95 4.06
C PRO A 58 -10.97 9.03 4.67
N LYS A 59 -12.00 9.13 3.84
CA LYS A 59 -13.39 9.16 4.30
C LYS A 59 -13.79 7.82 4.92
N GLU A 60 -13.54 6.70 4.25
CA GLU A 60 -13.87 5.37 4.78
C GLU A 60 -13.12 5.06 6.07
N PHE A 61 -11.86 5.50 6.19
CA PHE A 61 -11.11 5.38 7.42
C PHE A 61 -11.78 6.13 8.58
N LEU A 62 -12.17 7.39 8.36
CA LEU A 62 -12.90 8.17 9.36
C LEU A 62 -14.22 7.50 9.72
N ASP A 63 -15.03 7.13 8.72
CA ASP A 63 -16.34 6.51 8.94
C ASP A 63 -16.24 5.18 9.72
N LYS A 64 -15.13 4.44 9.61
CA LYS A 64 -14.94 3.13 10.24
C LYS A 64 -14.27 3.19 11.62
N TYR A 65 -13.37 4.14 11.85
CA TYR A 65 -12.47 4.11 13.01
C TYR A 65 -12.45 5.39 13.87
N VAL A 66 -13.10 6.48 13.45
CA VAL A 66 -13.11 7.76 14.17
C VAL A 66 -14.52 8.14 14.59
#